data_AF-A0A0D2K245-F1
#
_entry.id   AF-A0A0D2K245-F1
#
_cell.length_a   1.000
_cell.length_b   1.000
_cell.length_c   1.000
_cell.angle_alpha   90.00
_cell.angle_beta   90.00
_cell.angle_gamma   90.00
#
_symmetry.space_group_name_H-M   'P 1'
#
loop_
_entity.id
_entity.type
_entity.pdbx_description
1 polymer ?
#
loop_
_entity_poly.entity_id
_entity_poly.type
_entity_poly.pdbx_seq_one_letter_code
_entity_poly.pdbx_strand_id
1 'polypeptide(L)'
;MLSRRALILAAASARSFARPRPQPQIQAQFRLPRAQFSVARCLKAAGEEIDDPEMNNNYINPPRIKRQHRDPYADWDDKQERRNFGEPVHEDNDVLGIFALEDYTFMSSSRGLLMWAGFITCVLGVYYGVAYTYPGKPSAPRELEGGLFEELGGPGAVRAHMAGDSVDGEQVSGDLEPDPQISRDVKLNQN
;
A
#
# COMPACT_ATOMS: atom_id res chain seq x y z
N MET A 1 46.58 -25.69 -27.21
CA MET A 1 46.61 -24.38 -27.89
C MET A 1 45.18 -23.98 -28.19
N LEU A 2 44.60 -23.10 -27.39
CA LEU A 2 43.21 -22.67 -27.58
C LEU A 2 43.15 -21.14 -27.71
N SER A 3 42.63 -20.76 -28.86
CA SER A 3 42.49 -19.46 -29.49
C SER A 3 41.93 -18.35 -28.59
N ARG A 4 42.69 -17.25 -28.50
CA ARG A 4 42.20 -15.91 -28.12
C ARG A 4 41.58 -15.28 -29.36
N ARG A 5 40.24 -15.14 -29.42
CA ARG A 5 39.55 -14.23 -30.36
C ARG A 5 38.03 -14.18 -30.12
N ALA A 6 37.56 -13.06 -29.57
CA ALA A 6 36.22 -12.52 -29.76
C ALA A 6 36.31 -11.02 -29.41
N LEU A 7 36.80 -10.18 -30.33
CA LEU A 7 36.03 -9.34 -31.25
C LEU A 7 34.99 -8.45 -30.54
N ILE A 8 35.45 -7.24 -30.23
CA ILE A 8 34.66 -6.04 -30.01
C ILE A 8 34.13 -5.59 -31.38
N LEU A 9 32.83 -5.36 -31.50
CA LEU A 9 32.32 -4.41 -32.50
C LEU A 9 31.03 -3.76 -31.98
N ALA A 10 31.15 -2.49 -31.61
CA ALA A 10 30.03 -1.58 -31.47
C ALA A 10 29.80 -0.89 -32.82
N ALA A 11 28.56 -0.88 -33.30
CA ALA A 11 28.10 0.08 -34.31
C ALA A 11 26.62 0.35 -34.07
N ALA A 12 26.35 1.43 -33.33
CA ALA A 12 25.02 2.00 -33.20
C ALA A 12 24.58 2.59 -34.55
N SER A 13 23.45 2.11 -35.07
CA SER A 13 22.74 2.71 -36.21
C SER A 13 21.30 2.93 -35.81
N ALA A 14 21.01 4.06 -35.18
CA ALA A 14 19.65 4.54 -34.99
C ALA A 14 19.29 5.50 -36.14
N ARG A 15 18.53 5.01 -37.13
CA ARG A 15 17.89 5.88 -38.12
C ARG A 15 16.69 6.54 -37.44
N SER A 16 16.79 7.85 -37.23
CA SER A 16 15.70 8.69 -36.74
C SER A 16 14.64 8.86 -37.83
N PHE A 17 13.48 8.23 -37.66
CA PHE A 17 12.26 8.61 -38.38
C PHE A 17 11.57 9.72 -37.58
N ALA A 18 11.72 10.96 -38.03
CA ALA A 18 11.02 12.10 -37.46
C ALA A 18 9.53 12.03 -37.84
N ARG A 19 8.69 11.59 -36.89
CA ARG A 19 7.23 11.73 -36.96
C ARG A 19 6.85 13.09 -36.34
N PRO A 20 6.11 13.97 -37.01
CA PRO A 20 5.59 15.17 -36.37
C PRO A 20 4.55 14.77 -35.32
N ARG A 21 4.84 15.02 -34.05
CA ARG A 21 3.86 14.90 -32.96
C ARG A 21 2.96 16.14 -32.97
N PRO A 22 1.62 16.02 -33.01
CA PRO A 22 0.75 17.15 -32.72
C PRO A 22 0.97 17.56 -31.25
N GLN A 23 1.10 18.87 -31.02
CA GLN A 23 1.20 19.45 -29.68
C GLN A 23 -0.11 19.22 -28.92
N PRO A 24 -0.12 18.55 -27.75
CA PRO A 24 -1.26 18.61 -26.86
C PRO A 24 -1.28 19.99 -26.19
N GLN A 25 -2.24 20.85 -26.56
CA GLN A 25 -2.38 22.21 -26.06
C GLN A 25 -2.91 22.31 -24.62
N ILE A 26 -3.02 21.22 -23.88
CA ILE A 26 -3.43 21.25 -22.46
C ILE A 26 -2.58 20.24 -21.70
N GLN A 27 -1.45 20.69 -21.16
CA GLN A 27 -0.77 19.98 -20.09
C GLN A 27 -1.58 20.23 -18.82
N ALA A 28 -2.47 19.30 -18.47
CA ALA A 28 -3.02 19.23 -17.12
C ALA A 28 -1.84 19.03 -16.16
N GLN A 29 -1.36 20.11 -15.56
CA GLN A 29 -0.37 20.06 -14.51
C GLN A 29 -1.03 19.42 -13.29
N PHE A 30 -1.03 18.09 -13.21
CA PHE A 30 -1.27 17.38 -11.97
C PHE A 30 -0.10 17.71 -11.03
N ARG A 31 -0.22 18.82 -10.31
CA ARG A 31 0.60 19.09 -9.13
C ARG A 31 0.18 18.06 -8.10
N LEU A 32 0.89 16.93 -8.06
CA LEU A 32 0.84 16.05 -6.90
C LEU A 32 1.14 16.91 -5.67
N PRO A 33 0.25 16.97 -4.67
CA PRO A 33 0.51 17.75 -3.47
C PRO A 33 1.79 17.21 -2.85
N ARG A 34 2.81 18.07 -2.80
CA ARG A 34 4.08 17.76 -2.16
C ARG A 34 3.81 17.58 -0.68
N ALA A 35 3.73 16.34 -0.23
CA ALA A 35 3.52 16.02 1.18
C ALA A 35 4.63 16.66 2.01
N GLN A 36 4.27 17.59 2.90
CA GLN A 36 5.21 18.29 3.79
C GLN A 36 5.80 17.35 4.85
N PHE A 37 5.20 16.17 5.05
CA PHE A 37 5.57 15.17 6.05
C PHE A 37 6.25 13.94 5.45
N SER A 38 6.96 14.08 4.33
CA SER A 38 7.67 12.95 3.72
C SER A 38 8.85 12.52 4.60
N VAL A 39 8.77 11.35 5.23
CA VAL A 39 9.81 10.74 6.09
C VAL A 39 11.17 10.64 5.38
N ALA A 40 11.17 10.46 4.05
CA ALA A 40 12.39 10.39 3.24
C ALA A 40 13.27 11.65 3.31
N ARG A 41 12.70 12.83 3.58
CA ARG A 41 13.49 14.06 3.80
C ARG A 41 14.00 14.18 5.22
N CYS A 42 13.23 13.73 6.21
CA CYS A 42 13.64 13.71 7.60
C CYS A 42 14.90 12.84 7.80
N LEU A 43 14.98 11.69 7.13
CA LEU A 43 16.17 10.83 7.18
C LEU A 43 17.43 11.46 6.56
N LYS A 44 17.28 12.32 5.55
CA LYS A 44 18.41 13.01 4.92
C LYS A 44 18.89 14.20 5.77
N ALA A 45 17.99 14.87 6.49
CA ALA A 45 18.32 15.93 7.42
C ALA A 45 18.92 15.41 8.74
N ALA A 46 18.56 14.20 9.18
CA ALA A 46 19.06 13.63 10.44
C ALA A 46 20.52 13.14 10.40
N GLY A 47 21.11 12.97 9.21
CA GLY A 47 22.48 12.44 9.05
C GLY A 47 23.57 13.51 8.97
N GLU A 48 23.18 14.76 8.77
CA GLU A 48 24.07 15.92 8.70
C GLU A 48 23.42 16.98 9.57
N GLU A 49 23.81 17.01 10.85
CA GLU A 49 23.49 18.11 11.75
C GLU A 49 24.20 19.33 11.17
N ILE A 50 23.52 20.02 10.26
CA ILE A 50 23.99 21.28 9.69
C ILE A 50 23.95 22.24 10.86
N ASP A 51 25.12 22.44 11.48
CA ASP A 51 25.37 23.50 12.45
C ASP A 51 25.19 24.82 11.70
N ASP A 52 23.94 25.21 11.48
CA ASP A 52 23.53 26.46 10.89
C ASP A 52 23.49 27.50 12.03
N PRO A 53 24.52 28.35 12.13
CA PRO A 53 24.66 29.27 13.25
C PRO A 53 23.51 30.30 13.33
N GLU A 54 22.74 30.50 12.26
CA GLU A 54 21.60 31.42 12.24
C GLU A 54 20.26 30.75 12.63
N MET A 55 20.22 29.41 12.73
CA MET A 55 18.96 28.67 12.90
C MET A 55 18.60 28.36 14.37
N ASN A 56 19.58 28.28 15.27
CA ASN A 56 19.37 27.80 16.64
C ASN A 56 19.76 28.79 17.76
N ASN A 57 19.90 30.09 17.48
CA ASN A 57 20.23 31.12 18.48
C ASN A 57 21.40 30.76 19.44
N ASN A 58 22.44 30.09 18.93
CA ASN A 58 23.58 29.59 19.72
C ASN A 58 23.20 28.61 20.86
N TYR A 59 22.08 27.90 20.75
CA TYR A 59 21.76 26.81 21.66
C TYR A 59 22.82 25.71 21.57
N ILE A 60 23.23 25.18 22.72
CA ILE A 60 24.22 24.09 22.77
C ILE A 60 23.50 22.81 22.35
N ASN A 61 23.76 22.33 21.14
CA ASN A 61 23.18 21.09 20.64
C ASN A 61 24.13 19.91 20.94
N PRO A 62 23.87 19.06 21.96
CA PRO A 62 24.65 17.85 22.17
C PRO A 62 24.40 16.84 21.04
N PRO A 63 25.27 15.82 20.86
CA PRO A 63 25.09 14.83 19.81
C PRO A 63 23.72 14.14 19.84
N ARG A 64 23.16 13.91 18.65
CA ARG A 64 21.85 13.28 18.42
C ARG A 64 21.85 11.79 18.83
N ILE A 65 21.69 11.51 20.13
CA ILE A 65 21.67 10.15 20.70
C ILE A 65 20.34 9.91 21.41
N LYS A 66 19.63 8.85 21.01
CA LYS A 66 18.37 8.45 21.65
C LYS A 66 18.60 7.97 23.09
N ARG A 67 17.74 8.37 24.02
CA ARG A 67 17.82 8.00 25.46
C ARG A 67 17.80 6.49 25.69
N GLN A 68 17.10 5.75 24.83
CA GLN A 68 17.05 4.28 24.87
C GLN A 68 18.43 3.61 24.76
N HIS A 69 19.38 4.24 24.06
CA HIS A 69 20.75 3.71 23.87
C HIS A 69 21.71 4.10 24.99
N ARG A 70 21.28 4.95 25.94
CA ARG A 70 22.06 5.25 27.13
C ARG A 70 22.08 4.05 28.07
N ASP A 71 23.15 3.93 28.85
CA ASP A 71 23.30 2.84 29.82
C ASP A 71 22.10 2.77 30.78
N PRO A 72 21.32 1.66 30.76
CA PRO A 72 20.16 1.50 31.64
C PRO A 72 20.55 1.27 33.11
N TYR A 73 21.80 0.91 33.39
CA TYR A 73 22.27 0.58 34.74
C TYR A 73 23.05 1.70 35.42
N ALA A 74 23.28 2.81 34.72
CA ALA A 74 23.96 3.97 35.28
C ALA A 74 23.11 4.72 36.32
N ASP A 75 23.78 5.41 37.25
CA ASP A 75 23.13 6.15 38.33
C ASP A 75 22.62 7.52 37.85
N TRP A 76 21.53 7.53 37.08
CA TRP A 76 20.87 8.77 36.61
C TRP A 76 20.07 9.49 37.70
N ASP A 77 20.03 10.82 37.68
CA ASP A 77 19.13 11.61 38.54
C ASP A 77 17.65 11.34 38.18
N ASP A 78 17.33 11.40 36.88
CA ASP A 78 16.07 10.94 36.32
C ASP A 78 16.26 9.53 35.74
N LYS A 79 15.81 8.52 36.50
CA LYS A 79 15.88 7.11 36.11
C LYS A 79 15.03 6.78 34.89
N GLN A 80 13.93 7.50 34.68
CA GLN A 80 12.99 7.18 33.61
C GLN A 80 13.55 7.63 32.25
N GLU A 81 13.99 8.89 32.16
CA GLU A 81 14.56 9.46 30.94
C GLU A 81 16.07 9.20 30.76
N ARG A 82 16.71 8.57 31.75
CA ARG A 82 18.16 8.32 31.77
C ARG A 82 18.96 9.62 31.59
N ARG A 83 18.65 10.60 32.44
CA ARG A 83 19.14 11.99 32.37
C ARG A 83 19.62 12.50 33.72
N ASN A 84 20.73 13.21 33.72
CA ASN A 84 21.24 13.92 34.89
C ASN A 84 20.76 15.38 34.92
N PHE A 85 20.74 15.98 36.12
CA PHE A 85 20.40 17.38 36.29
C PHE A 85 21.48 18.28 35.66
N GLY A 86 21.04 19.32 34.93
CA GLY A 86 21.95 20.30 34.32
C GLY A 86 22.68 19.83 33.06
N GLU A 87 22.45 18.61 32.57
CA GLU A 87 22.99 18.19 31.28
C GLU A 87 22.31 18.96 30.12
N PRO A 88 23.05 19.39 29.07
CA PRO A 88 22.44 19.97 27.88
C PRO A 88 21.47 19.00 27.22
N VAL A 89 20.34 19.51 26.74
CA VAL A 89 19.29 18.75 26.09
C VAL A 89 19.40 18.96 24.59
N HIS A 90 19.26 17.90 23.79
CA HIS A 90 19.24 18.03 22.33
C HIS A 90 17.96 18.75 21.89
N GLU A 91 18.00 19.52 20.80
CA GLU A 91 16.82 20.26 20.32
C GLU A 91 15.62 19.33 20.02
N ASP A 92 15.87 18.19 19.36
CA ASP A 92 14.86 17.16 19.05
C ASP A 92 14.66 16.17 20.22
N ASN A 93 14.72 16.62 21.48
CA ASN A 93 14.60 15.71 22.63
C ASN A 93 13.20 15.07 22.74
N ASP A 94 12.17 15.62 22.12
CA ASP A 94 10.85 15.00 21.99
C ASP A 94 10.89 13.71 21.15
N VAL A 95 11.73 13.68 20.10
CA VAL A 95 11.95 12.50 19.24
C VAL A 95 13.02 11.57 19.81
N LEU A 96 14.01 12.10 20.55
CA LEU A 96 15.08 11.32 21.15
C LEU A 96 14.75 10.77 22.55
N GLY A 97 13.66 11.23 23.16
CA GLY A 97 13.22 10.85 24.51
C GLY A 97 12.94 9.35 24.66
N ILE A 98 12.83 8.87 25.90
CA ILE A 98 12.57 7.45 26.17
C ILE A 98 11.16 7.02 25.72
N PHE A 99 10.20 7.95 25.75
CA PHE A 99 8.82 7.72 25.33
C PHE A 99 8.60 7.81 23.82
N ALA A 100 9.64 8.18 23.06
CA ALA A 100 9.58 8.18 21.61
C ALA A 100 9.68 6.76 21.05
N LEU A 101 9.33 6.61 19.76
CA LEU A 101 9.29 5.32 19.06
C LEU A 101 10.59 4.53 19.25
N GLU A 102 10.49 3.31 19.77
CA GLU A 102 11.61 2.38 20.01
C GLU A 102 12.50 2.23 18.77
N ASP A 103 13.81 2.37 18.96
CA ASP A 103 14.81 2.15 17.92
C ASP A 103 15.35 0.72 18.01
N TYR A 104 15.20 -0.03 16.93
CA TYR A 104 15.52 -1.45 16.87
C TYR A 104 16.86 -1.68 16.18
N THR A 105 17.85 -2.20 16.92
CA THR A 105 19.24 -2.35 16.43
C THR A 105 19.58 -3.75 15.90
N PHE A 106 18.69 -4.73 16.08
CA PHE A 106 18.98 -6.12 15.72
C PHE A 106 19.13 -6.36 14.21
N MET A 107 18.51 -5.53 13.37
CA MET A 107 18.65 -5.59 11.91
C MET A 107 18.44 -4.22 11.26
N SER A 108 19.04 -4.01 10.09
CA SER A 108 18.79 -2.81 9.28
C SER A 108 17.33 -2.75 8.80
N SER A 109 16.73 -1.55 8.75
CA SER A 109 15.36 -1.34 8.27
C SER A 109 15.11 -1.90 6.86
N SER A 110 16.09 -1.80 5.96
CA SER A 110 15.99 -2.36 4.60
C SER A 110 15.81 -3.87 4.62
N ARG A 111 16.58 -4.58 5.45
CA ARG A 111 16.46 -6.04 5.60
C ARG A 111 15.12 -6.42 6.23
N GLY A 112 14.66 -5.68 7.25
CA GLY A 112 13.35 -5.90 7.86
C GLY A 112 12.22 -5.77 6.84
N LEU A 113 12.26 -4.71 6.02
CA LEU A 113 11.28 -4.48 4.95
C LEU A 113 11.30 -5.61 3.92
N LEU A 114 12.48 -6.08 3.50
CA LEU A 114 12.60 -7.20 2.57
C LEU A 114 11.97 -8.48 3.12
N MET A 115 12.17 -8.79 4.41
CA MET A 115 11.58 -9.99 5.03
C MET A 115 10.05 -9.86 5.13
N TRP A 116 9.54 -8.70 5.51
CA TRP A 116 8.09 -8.43 5.55
C TRP A 116 7.45 -8.51 4.17
N ALA A 117 8.05 -7.88 3.17
CA ALA A 117 7.59 -7.93 1.80
C ALA A 117 7.58 -9.37 1.27
N GLY A 118 8.66 -10.12 1.48
CA GLY A 118 8.76 -11.52 1.09
C GLY A 118 7.68 -12.39 1.76
N PHE A 119 7.45 -12.19 3.06
CA PHE A 119 6.40 -12.90 3.80
C PHE A 119 5.02 -12.62 3.23
N ILE A 120 4.65 -11.34 3.09
CA ILE A 120 3.34 -10.93 2.57
C ILE A 120 3.14 -11.45 1.14
N THR A 121 4.14 -11.28 0.28
CA THR A 121 4.09 -11.77 -1.11
C THR A 121 3.95 -13.29 -1.17
N CYS A 122 4.63 -14.04 -0.30
CA CYS A 122 4.51 -15.49 -0.27
C CYS A 122 3.10 -15.94 0.15
N VAL A 123 2.56 -15.37 1.23
CA VAL A 123 1.23 -15.71 1.73
C VAL A 123 0.15 -15.35 0.71
N LEU A 124 0.18 -14.13 0.18
CA LEU A 124 -0.79 -13.69 -0.82
C LEU A 124 -0.61 -14.43 -2.15
N GLY A 125 0.62 -14.76 -2.53
CA GLY A 125 0.92 -15.52 -3.74
C GLY A 125 0.35 -16.93 -3.69
N VAL A 126 0.51 -17.64 -2.56
CA VAL A 126 -0.10 -18.95 -2.35
C VAL A 126 -1.62 -18.84 -2.32
N TYR A 127 -2.18 -17.88 -1.58
CA TYR A 127 -3.63 -17.67 -1.51
C TYR A 127 -4.22 -17.44 -2.91
N TYR A 128 -3.65 -16.51 -3.68
CA TYR A 128 -4.12 -16.20 -5.02
C TYR A 128 -3.94 -17.38 -5.98
N GLY A 129 -2.80 -18.08 -5.88
CA GLY A 129 -2.54 -19.28 -6.68
C GLY A 129 -3.58 -20.36 -6.42
N VAL A 130 -3.96 -20.60 -5.16
CA VAL A 130 -5.03 -21.54 -4.81
C VAL A 130 -6.38 -21.02 -5.31
N ALA A 131 -6.73 -19.77 -5.04
CA ALA A 131 -8.02 -19.20 -5.45
C ALA A 131 -8.24 -19.25 -6.97
N TYR A 132 -7.17 -19.09 -7.77
CA TYR A 132 -7.24 -19.17 -9.22
C TYR A 132 -7.27 -20.60 -9.78
N THR A 133 -6.62 -21.55 -9.10
CA THR A 133 -6.50 -22.94 -9.60
C THR A 133 -7.52 -23.90 -9.01
N TYR A 134 -8.18 -23.51 -7.92
CA TYR A 134 -9.13 -24.37 -7.24
C TYR A 134 -10.40 -24.54 -8.08
N PRO A 135 -10.80 -25.77 -8.45
CA PRO A 135 -12.07 -26.00 -9.11
C PRO A 135 -13.18 -25.60 -8.13
N GLY A 136 -14.12 -24.79 -8.60
CA GLY A 136 -15.27 -24.32 -7.78
C GLY A 136 -16.01 -25.46 -7.10
N LYS A 137 -16.90 -25.12 -6.15
CA LYS A 137 -17.63 -26.15 -5.37
C LYS A 137 -18.43 -27.06 -6.32
N PRO A 138 -18.37 -28.40 -6.18
CA PRO A 138 -19.10 -29.34 -7.03
C PRO A 138 -20.57 -29.45 -6.61
N SER A 139 -21.26 -28.32 -6.53
CA SER A 139 -22.67 -28.24 -6.18
C SER A 139 -23.28 -27.11 -6.98
N ALA A 140 -24.43 -27.36 -7.60
CA ALA A 140 -25.23 -26.28 -8.17
C ALA A 140 -25.57 -25.25 -7.08
N PRO A 141 -25.60 -23.95 -7.42
CA PRO A 141 -26.12 -22.92 -6.52
C PRO A 141 -27.57 -23.25 -6.15
N ARG A 142 -27.98 -22.84 -4.94
CA ARG A 142 -29.35 -23.05 -4.49
C ARG A 142 -30.29 -22.16 -5.30
N GLU A 143 -31.27 -22.77 -5.93
CA GLU A 143 -32.35 -22.06 -6.63
C GLU A 143 -33.43 -21.64 -5.63
N LEU A 144 -33.85 -20.38 -5.72
CA LEU A 144 -34.96 -19.82 -4.97
C LEU A 144 -36.06 -19.37 -5.94
N GLU A 145 -37.32 -19.57 -5.56
CA GLU A 145 -38.48 -19.19 -6.36
C GLU A 145 -38.48 -17.68 -6.64
N GLY A 146 -38.57 -17.30 -7.91
CA GLY A 146 -38.53 -15.88 -8.34
C GLY A 146 -37.30 -15.09 -7.88
N GLY A 147 -36.20 -15.76 -7.51
CA GLY A 147 -34.99 -15.11 -6.98
C GLY A 147 -35.23 -14.33 -5.68
N LEU A 148 -36.33 -14.65 -4.97
CA LEU A 148 -36.76 -13.97 -3.75
C LEU A 148 -36.91 -12.44 -3.91
N PHE A 149 -37.26 -11.99 -5.13
CA PHE A 149 -37.22 -10.59 -5.51
C PHE A 149 -38.12 -9.70 -4.63
N GLU A 150 -39.34 -10.14 -4.31
CA GLU A 150 -40.27 -9.38 -3.48
C GLU A 150 -39.80 -9.27 -2.02
N GLU A 151 -39.20 -10.34 -1.48
CA GLU A 151 -38.78 -10.40 -0.08
C GLU A 151 -37.44 -9.67 0.15
N LEU A 152 -36.59 -9.58 -0.87
CA LEU A 152 -35.31 -8.87 -0.84
C LEU A 152 -35.46 -7.35 -1.06
N GLY A 153 -36.68 -6.84 -1.21
CA GLY A 153 -36.96 -5.40 -1.30
C GLY A 153 -37.27 -4.89 -2.71
N GLY A 154 -37.47 -5.77 -3.68
CA GLY A 154 -37.97 -5.42 -4.99
C GLY A 154 -37.03 -4.55 -5.83
N PRO A 155 -37.54 -3.60 -6.63
CA PRO A 155 -36.74 -2.85 -7.59
C PRO A 155 -35.55 -2.12 -6.95
N GLY A 156 -34.33 -2.53 -7.30
CA GLY A 156 -33.08 -1.98 -6.77
C GLY A 156 -32.31 -2.90 -5.82
N ALA A 157 -32.91 -4.01 -5.38
CA ALA A 157 -32.24 -5.03 -4.59
C ALA A 157 -31.55 -6.09 -5.47
N VAL A 158 -30.44 -6.65 -4.98
CA VAL A 158 -29.76 -7.79 -5.63
C VAL A 158 -30.60 -9.03 -5.37
N ARG A 159 -31.15 -9.62 -6.44
CA ARG A 159 -31.92 -10.87 -6.36
C ARG A 159 -31.02 -12.07 -6.02
N ALA A 160 -31.62 -13.10 -5.42
CA ALA A 160 -30.95 -14.38 -5.27
C ALA A 160 -31.02 -15.22 -6.55
N HIS A 161 -30.19 -16.27 -6.62
CA HIS A 161 -30.14 -17.18 -7.76
C HIS A 161 -31.49 -17.90 -7.98
N MET A 162 -31.99 -17.91 -9.21
CA MET A 162 -33.24 -18.59 -9.61
C MET A 162 -33.01 -19.64 -10.69
N ALA A 163 -33.99 -20.51 -10.91
CA ALA A 163 -33.93 -21.50 -11.98
C ALA A 163 -33.79 -20.82 -13.35
N GLY A 164 -32.80 -21.24 -14.15
CA GLY A 164 -32.50 -20.68 -15.47
C GLY A 164 -31.40 -19.61 -15.50
N ASP A 165 -30.91 -19.15 -14.36
CA ASP A 165 -29.71 -18.31 -14.30
C ASP A 165 -28.44 -19.12 -14.68
N SER A 166 -27.47 -18.46 -15.32
CA SER A 166 -26.19 -19.10 -15.63
C SER A 166 -25.37 -19.32 -14.36
N VAL A 167 -24.83 -20.53 -14.21
CA VAL A 167 -24.06 -20.94 -13.02
C VAL A 167 -22.65 -20.32 -12.99
N ASP A 168 -22.15 -19.86 -14.14
CA ASP A 168 -20.78 -19.42 -14.35
C ASP A 168 -20.57 -17.92 -14.08
N GLY A 169 -21.14 -17.38 -13.00
CA GLY A 169 -20.71 -16.11 -12.40
C GLY A 169 -20.67 -14.84 -13.29
N GLU A 170 -21.19 -14.88 -14.51
CA GLU A 170 -21.38 -13.71 -15.36
C GLU A 170 -22.58 -12.97 -14.80
N GLN A 171 -22.29 -12.04 -13.88
CA GLN A 171 -23.27 -11.08 -13.41
C GLN A 171 -23.79 -10.34 -14.65
N VAL A 172 -25.01 -10.67 -15.07
CA VAL A 172 -25.77 -9.93 -16.07
C VAL A 172 -26.01 -8.54 -15.49
N SER A 173 -25.03 -7.67 -15.69
CA SER A 173 -25.10 -6.27 -15.31
C SER A 173 -26.04 -5.58 -16.30
N GLY A 174 -27.19 -5.16 -15.79
CA GLY A 174 -28.05 -4.18 -16.44
C GLY A 174 -29.03 -4.79 -17.44
N ASP A 175 -30.29 -4.40 -17.24
CA ASP A 175 -31.31 -4.35 -18.28
C ASP A 175 -32.11 -5.64 -18.53
N LEU A 176 -32.56 -6.29 -17.46
CA LEU A 176 -33.78 -7.08 -17.56
C LEU A 176 -34.98 -6.14 -17.40
N GLU A 177 -35.54 -5.71 -18.53
CA GLU A 177 -36.90 -5.17 -18.57
C GLU A 177 -37.84 -6.15 -17.86
N PRO A 178 -38.83 -5.65 -17.07
CA PRO A 178 -39.78 -6.50 -16.39
C PRO A 178 -40.58 -7.29 -17.44
N ASP A 179 -40.35 -8.60 -17.50
CA ASP A 179 -41.08 -9.48 -18.41
C ASP A 179 -42.58 -9.40 -18.07
N PRO A 180 -43.43 -8.86 -18.98
CA PRO A 180 -44.85 -8.65 -18.71
C PRO A 180 -45.63 -9.97 -18.56
N GLN A 181 -45.02 -11.12 -18.85
CA GLN A 181 -45.65 -12.43 -18.65
C GLN A 181 -45.68 -12.84 -17.17
N ILE A 182 -44.61 -12.60 -16.42
CA ILE A 182 -44.52 -13.00 -15.00
C ILE A 182 -45.58 -12.27 -14.15
N SER A 183 -45.83 -10.98 -14.44
CA SER A 183 -46.87 -10.21 -13.74
C SER A 183 -48.29 -10.66 -14.09
N ARG A 184 -48.51 -11.29 -15.25
CA ARG A 184 -49.83 -11.81 -15.65
C ARG A 184 -50.15 -13.12 -14.95
N ASP A 185 -49.18 -14.00 -14.78
CA ASP A 185 -49.39 -15.30 -14.15
C ASP A 185 -49.66 -15.19 -12.65
N VAL A 186 -49.01 -14.25 -11.96
CA VAL A 186 -49.30 -13.94 -10.55
C VAL A 186 -50.72 -13.38 -10.35
N LYS A 187 -51.22 -12.57 -11.29
CA LYS A 187 -52.58 -12.03 -11.23
C LYS A 187 -53.68 -13.06 -11.52
N LEU A 188 -53.36 -14.12 -12.27
CA LEU A 188 -54.32 -15.18 -12.59
C LEU A 188 -54.54 -16.16 -11.43
N ASN A 189 -53.63 -16.20 -10.45
CA ASN A 189 -53.70 -17.13 -9.32
C ASN A 189 -54.24 -16.48 -8.02
N GLN A 190 -54.73 -15.24 -8.10
CA GLN A 190 -55.30 -14.48 -6.97
C GLN A 190 -56.83 -14.30 -7.04
N ASN A 191 -57.52 -15.00 -7.95
CA ASN A 191 -58.99 -15.05 -8.02
C ASN A 191 -59.51 -16.46 -7.80
#